data_AF-A0A7X8E2R3-F1
#
_entry.id   AF-A0A7X8E2R3-F1
#
_cell.length_a   1.000
_cell.length_b   1.000
_cell.length_c   1.000
_cell.angle_alpha   90.00
_cell.angle_beta   90.00
_cell.angle_gamma   90.00
#
_symmetry.space_group_name_H-M   'P 1'
#
loop_
_entity.id
_entity.type
_entity.pdbx_description
1 polymer ?
#
loop_
_entity_poly.entity_id
_entity_poly.type
_entity_poly.pdbx_seq_one_letter_code
_entity_poly.pdbx_strand_id
1 'polypeptide(L)'
;MFVKICPLCEKEFNTNREKQIFCKRPHEMTCFGCKKEFMLKKPKKGQLLYTCGDYTCRDILTKHVNMEKYGVENTTQLKEIQEKMKKTTLEKYGVEYAFQSEKVKNKIKETNIERYGTETPRWHNEESRLKAEETNMNRYGASNPFGSKEIQEKIKQHNLNKYGVPWTTQAEEVKEKMKKSYMEKFGVDNPAKAKEVQDKIRKTNIKRYGSPHFMQSEVGIKKYKSMIMERHGVNNFSHKGITNYEDYLNLENFLMKTSLSISEIAEYFNLPRRRIRKRIIDLGMQDLFDDLYVNSVREEDFDRFLKNNEKLSHVKYIRNDRTILEGKELDFYFPNHSLAVEISPTYTHNSKVGWGNKGEGVSSTYHLNKFLGCQEKGIELITIFDWHDWDKVLEMIEIKLMGANERIYGRKTEYFEYETVSNDIFNMLSNWHILSLPSNLKRKNKVSVLEFESEVVGIALWEDSKKENNIVELKRMVFKPGIVVPGGPSKLLSNYIKNNPDVKTIYTFSDCDLGHGNVYNKIGFELTEESRPTLNYYNIEHEKHIKHLSLVRQGADRLLKNFPNYEPVGIGEHLPSNREIVESYGFLPVYDCGYRKWTLNVEQENDKYE
;
A
#
# COMPACT_ATOMS: atom_id res chain seq x y z
N MET A 1 81.68 -28.72 -52.66
CA MET A 1 80.26 -29.02 -52.38
C MET A 1 80.15 -29.22 -50.88
N PHE A 2 79.31 -28.45 -50.18
CA PHE A 2 79.18 -28.51 -48.73
C PHE A 2 77.99 -29.41 -48.36
N VAL A 3 78.22 -30.43 -47.54
CA VAL A 3 77.16 -31.21 -46.88
C VAL A 3 76.75 -30.44 -45.62
N LYS A 4 75.46 -30.12 -45.47
CA LYS A 4 74.93 -29.37 -44.32
C LYS A 4 73.62 -29.97 -43.84
N ILE A 5 73.33 -29.84 -42.55
CA ILE A 5 72.06 -30.24 -41.93
C ILE A 5 71.13 -29.03 -41.88
N CYS A 6 69.88 -29.19 -42.34
CA CYS A 6 68.88 -28.11 -42.29
C CYS A 6 68.30 -27.95 -40.87
N PRO A 7 68.35 -26.75 -40.23
CA PRO A 7 67.80 -26.55 -38.89
C PRO A 7 66.27 -26.71 -38.76
N LEU A 8 65.54 -26.76 -39.88
CA LEU A 8 64.06 -26.86 -39.87
C LEU A 8 63.55 -28.28 -40.12
N CYS A 9 64.34 -29.17 -40.74
CA CYS A 9 63.92 -30.55 -41.00
C CYS A 9 64.97 -31.60 -40.64
N GLU A 10 66.11 -31.19 -40.10
CA GLU A 10 67.22 -32.03 -39.61
C GLU A 10 67.80 -33.02 -40.64
N LYS A 11 67.50 -32.83 -41.92
CA LYS A 11 67.99 -33.65 -43.03
C LYS A 11 69.24 -33.02 -43.65
N GLU A 12 70.19 -33.88 -44.02
CA GLU A 12 71.36 -33.49 -44.79
C GLU A 12 70.97 -33.05 -46.21
N PHE A 13 71.61 -31.98 -46.69
CA PHE A 13 71.48 -31.48 -48.04
C PHE A 13 72.83 -30.97 -48.57
N ASN A 14 73.02 -31.13 -49.87
CA ASN A 14 74.21 -30.63 -50.55
C ASN A 14 73.99 -29.22 -51.09
N THR A 15 74.94 -28.31 -50.86
CA THR A 15 74.90 -26.97 -51.44
C THR A 15 76.28 -26.50 -51.93
N ASN A 16 76.27 -25.68 -52.98
CA ASN A 16 77.45 -24.98 -53.49
C ASN A 16 77.57 -23.57 -52.89
N ARG A 17 76.62 -23.14 -52.04
CA ARG A 17 76.60 -21.81 -51.43
C ARG A 17 76.93 -21.90 -49.95
N GLU A 18 78.06 -21.33 -49.55
CA GLU A 18 78.50 -21.29 -48.16
C GLU A 18 77.47 -20.61 -47.23
N LYS A 19 76.77 -19.56 -47.72
CA LYS A 19 75.75 -18.84 -46.94
C LYS A 19 74.39 -19.54 -46.86
N GLN A 20 74.18 -20.66 -47.55
CA GLN A 20 72.92 -21.39 -47.48
C GLN A 20 72.89 -22.24 -46.20
N ILE A 21 71.85 -22.01 -45.38
CA ILE A 21 71.66 -22.66 -44.06
C ILE A 21 70.50 -23.67 -44.12
N PHE A 22 69.46 -23.39 -44.92
CA PHE A 22 68.28 -24.25 -45.03
C PHE A 22 68.25 -25.04 -46.35
N CYS A 23 67.64 -26.24 -46.33
CA CYS A 23 67.38 -27.00 -47.54
C CYS A 23 66.30 -26.32 -48.40
N LYS A 24 66.21 -26.68 -49.69
CA LYS A 24 65.20 -26.13 -50.62
C LYS A 24 63.86 -26.87 -50.59
N ARG A 25 63.72 -27.91 -49.75
CA ARG A 25 62.48 -28.69 -49.66
C ARG A 25 61.40 -27.88 -48.93
N PRO A 26 60.11 -28.13 -49.16
CA PRO A 26 59.04 -27.60 -48.32
C PRO A 26 59.20 -28.12 -46.88
N HIS A 27 58.97 -27.26 -45.89
CA HIS A 27 59.04 -27.62 -44.47
C HIS A 27 57.65 -27.52 -43.85
N GLU A 28 57.22 -28.55 -43.16
CA GLU A 28 56.02 -28.52 -42.33
C GLU A 28 56.33 -27.74 -41.06
N MET A 29 55.54 -26.71 -40.77
CA MET A 29 55.77 -25.78 -39.67
C MET A 29 54.47 -25.50 -38.93
N THR A 30 54.57 -25.32 -37.62
CA THR A 30 53.46 -24.84 -36.80
C THR A 30 53.45 -23.30 -36.78
N CYS A 31 52.30 -22.69 -37.07
CA CYS A 31 52.14 -21.24 -37.05
C CYS A 31 52.26 -20.70 -35.62
N PHE A 32 53.14 -19.72 -35.39
CA PHE A 32 53.33 -19.09 -34.08
C PHE A 32 52.04 -18.47 -33.50
N GLY A 33 51.20 -17.86 -34.35
CA GLY A 33 49.94 -17.23 -33.92
C GLY A 33 48.83 -18.23 -33.60
N CYS A 34 48.29 -18.91 -34.63
CA CYS A 34 47.11 -19.78 -34.49
C CYS A 34 47.43 -21.26 -34.19
N LYS A 35 48.71 -21.63 -34.09
CA LYS A 35 49.19 -23.01 -33.85
C LYS A 35 48.79 -24.05 -34.90
N LYS A 36 48.26 -23.63 -36.06
CA LYS A 36 47.94 -24.55 -37.18
C LYS A 36 49.19 -24.91 -37.97
N GLU A 37 49.24 -26.13 -38.47
CA GLU A 37 50.29 -26.62 -39.36
C GLU A 37 50.15 -26.01 -40.77
N PHE A 38 51.27 -25.60 -41.35
CA PHE A 38 51.32 -25.06 -42.70
C PHE A 38 52.67 -25.36 -43.37
N MET A 39 52.68 -25.34 -44.70
CA MET A 39 53.86 -25.67 -45.50
C MET A 39 54.67 -24.42 -45.85
N LEU A 40 55.85 -24.29 -45.25
CA LEU A 40 56.80 -23.22 -45.53
C LEU A 40 57.59 -23.52 -46.82
N LYS A 41 57.34 -22.71 -47.86
CA LYS A 41 57.98 -22.87 -49.19
C LYS A 41 59.39 -22.28 -49.27
N LYS A 42 59.69 -21.21 -48.53
CA LYS A 42 60.99 -20.49 -48.58
C LYS A 42 61.36 -19.95 -47.19
N PRO A 43 62.25 -20.63 -46.43
CA PRO A 43 62.74 -20.11 -45.16
C PRO A 43 63.67 -18.91 -45.36
N LYS A 44 63.56 -17.90 -44.46
CA LYS A 44 64.40 -16.70 -44.44
C LYS A 44 65.57 -16.88 -43.48
N LYS A 45 66.75 -16.36 -43.87
CA LYS A 45 67.96 -16.43 -43.05
C LYS A 45 67.74 -15.71 -41.70
N GLY A 46 67.99 -16.40 -40.59
CA GLY A 46 67.90 -15.83 -39.23
C GLY A 46 66.49 -15.76 -38.64
N GLN A 47 65.48 -16.35 -39.29
CA GLN A 47 64.12 -16.42 -38.77
C GLN A 47 63.75 -17.87 -38.42
N LEU A 48 63.46 -18.13 -37.14
CA LEU A 48 63.07 -19.44 -36.63
C LEU A 48 61.54 -19.60 -36.47
N LEU A 49 60.83 -18.48 -36.24
CA LEU A 49 59.37 -18.46 -36.06
C LEU A 49 58.65 -17.97 -37.31
N TYR A 50 57.60 -18.69 -37.73
CA TYR A 50 56.81 -18.39 -38.93
C TYR A 50 55.30 -18.45 -38.64
N THR A 51 54.49 -17.87 -39.54
CA THR A 51 53.03 -17.80 -39.42
C THR A 51 52.34 -18.27 -40.70
N CYS A 52 51.07 -18.69 -40.59
CA CYS A 52 50.24 -19.22 -41.68
C CYS A 52 49.91 -18.21 -42.80
N GLY A 53 50.23 -16.92 -42.61
CA GLY A 53 50.00 -15.86 -43.58
C GLY A 53 48.90 -14.87 -43.21
N ASP A 54 47.98 -15.25 -42.33
CA ASP A 54 46.88 -14.40 -41.83
C ASP A 54 47.41 -13.13 -41.15
N TYR A 55 46.68 -12.01 -41.36
CA TYR A 55 47.06 -10.69 -40.82
C TYR A 55 47.18 -10.72 -39.29
N THR A 56 46.24 -11.36 -38.60
CA THR A 56 46.23 -11.48 -37.14
C THR A 56 47.44 -12.25 -36.62
N CYS A 57 47.79 -13.38 -37.25
CA CYS A 57 48.97 -14.15 -36.87
C CYS A 57 50.28 -13.40 -37.15
N ARG A 58 50.34 -12.63 -38.25
CA ARG A 58 51.50 -11.79 -38.58
C ARG A 58 51.67 -10.64 -37.59
N ASP A 59 50.57 -10.03 -37.14
CA ASP A 59 50.59 -8.99 -36.11
C ASP A 59 51.14 -9.54 -34.78
N ILE A 60 50.71 -10.73 -34.37
CA ILE A 60 51.22 -11.43 -33.18
C ILE A 60 52.73 -11.66 -33.27
N LEU A 61 53.22 -12.19 -34.39
CA LEU A 61 54.65 -12.41 -34.60
C LEU A 61 55.42 -11.07 -34.60
N THR A 62 54.85 -10.02 -35.18
CA THR A 62 55.48 -8.69 -35.24
C THR A 62 55.60 -8.07 -33.85
N LYS A 63 54.55 -8.15 -33.04
CA LYS A 63 54.55 -7.70 -31.64
C LYS A 63 55.57 -8.47 -30.81
N HIS A 64 55.62 -9.79 -30.96
CA HIS A 64 56.60 -10.62 -30.25
C HIS A 64 58.04 -10.23 -30.61
N VAL A 65 58.35 -10.09 -31.91
CA VAL A 65 59.68 -9.68 -32.37
C VAL A 65 60.04 -8.26 -31.92
N ASN A 66 59.07 -7.33 -31.92
CA ASN A 66 59.29 -5.97 -31.41
C ASN A 66 59.53 -5.97 -29.89
N MET A 67 58.81 -6.80 -29.14
CA MET A 67 59.04 -6.99 -27.71
C MET A 67 60.42 -7.55 -27.42
N GLU A 68 60.87 -8.57 -28.15
CA GLU A 68 62.22 -9.14 -27.97
C GLU A 68 63.34 -8.15 -28.32
N LYS A 69 63.18 -7.36 -29.38
CA LYS A 69 64.24 -6.46 -29.87
C LYS A 69 64.26 -5.08 -29.21
N TYR A 70 63.08 -4.55 -28.88
CA TYR A 70 62.91 -3.15 -28.46
C TYR A 70 62.16 -3.00 -27.14
N GLY A 71 61.70 -4.10 -26.52
CA GLY A 71 60.96 -4.08 -25.26
C GLY A 71 59.56 -3.46 -25.36
N VAL A 72 59.07 -3.16 -26.56
CA VAL A 72 57.76 -2.54 -26.82
C VAL A 72 57.04 -3.27 -27.94
N GLU A 73 55.70 -3.34 -27.87
CA GLU A 73 54.91 -4.04 -28.90
C GLU A 73 54.94 -3.31 -30.25
N ASN A 74 55.05 -1.99 -30.22
CA ASN A 74 55.07 -1.13 -31.39
C ASN A 74 56.22 -0.13 -31.27
N THR A 75 57.06 -0.04 -32.29
CA THR A 75 58.22 0.86 -32.34
C THR A 75 57.82 2.33 -32.18
N THR A 76 56.60 2.72 -32.54
CA THR A 76 56.07 4.09 -32.30
C THR A 76 55.87 4.43 -30.82
N GLN A 77 55.98 3.47 -29.91
CA GLN A 77 55.99 3.71 -28.46
C GLN A 77 57.38 4.17 -27.96
N LEU A 78 58.45 3.95 -28.74
CA LEU A 78 59.78 4.44 -28.39
C LEU A 78 59.80 5.97 -28.48
N LYS A 79 60.25 6.62 -27.38
CA LYS A 79 60.33 8.09 -27.28
C LYS A 79 61.11 8.70 -28.45
N GLU A 80 62.22 8.09 -28.85
CA GLU A 80 63.04 8.54 -29.98
C GLU A 80 62.27 8.61 -31.31
N ILE A 81 61.38 7.65 -31.56
CA ILE A 81 60.56 7.61 -32.78
C ILE A 81 59.46 8.67 -32.70
N GLN A 82 58.85 8.84 -31.52
CA GLN A 82 57.85 9.90 -31.31
C GLN A 82 58.45 11.29 -31.49
N GLU A 83 59.66 11.53 -31.00
CA GLU A 83 60.38 12.79 -31.15
C GLU A 83 60.75 13.07 -32.61
N LYS A 84 61.21 12.06 -33.37
CA LYS A 84 61.45 12.19 -34.81
C LYS A 84 60.16 12.50 -35.58
N MET A 85 59.04 11.89 -35.21
CA MET A 85 57.73 12.17 -35.81
C MET A 85 57.28 13.61 -35.51
N LYS A 86 57.42 14.07 -34.27
CA LYS A 86 57.13 15.46 -33.88
C LYS A 86 58.00 16.45 -34.65
N LYS A 87 59.31 16.22 -34.71
CA LYS A 87 60.25 17.08 -35.45
C LYS A 87 59.90 17.18 -36.93
N THR A 88 59.59 16.05 -37.57
CA THR A 88 59.20 16.01 -39.00
C THR A 88 57.87 16.74 -39.24
N THR A 89 56.93 16.65 -38.29
CA THR A 89 55.61 17.31 -38.40
C THR A 89 55.74 18.82 -38.16
N LEU A 90 56.59 19.22 -37.22
CA LEU A 90 56.93 20.60 -36.93
C LEU A 90 57.61 21.26 -38.13
N GLU A 91 58.58 20.59 -38.77
CA GLU A 91 59.27 21.08 -39.98
C GLU A 91 58.31 21.26 -41.17
N LYS A 92 57.30 20.39 -41.33
CA LYS A 92 56.39 20.42 -42.48
C LYS A 92 55.16 21.31 -42.28
N TYR A 93 54.66 21.44 -41.06
CA TYR A 93 53.36 22.06 -40.79
C TYR A 93 53.38 23.11 -39.66
N GLY A 94 54.53 23.37 -39.04
CA GLY A 94 54.69 24.36 -37.97
C GLY A 94 54.01 23.99 -36.65
N VAL A 95 53.50 22.75 -36.53
CA VAL A 95 52.79 22.24 -35.36
C VAL A 95 53.32 20.85 -35.01
N GLU A 96 53.24 20.47 -33.74
CA GLU A 96 53.72 19.14 -33.30
C GLU A 96 52.87 17.99 -33.86
N TYR A 97 51.59 18.26 -34.16
CA TYR A 97 50.65 17.28 -34.66
C TYR A 97 49.90 17.81 -35.89
N ALA A 98 49.83 17.02 -36.97
CA ALA A 98 49.31 17.46 -38.26
C ALA A 98 47.86 18.02 -38.17
N PHE A 99 47.01 17.47 -37.32
CA PHE A 99 45.61 17.92 -37.13
C PHE A 99 45.47 19.26 -36.38
N GLN A 100 46.55 19.78 -35.78
CA GLN A 100 46.56 21.12 -35.20
C GLN A 100 46.72 22.20 -36.26
N SER A 101 47.33 21.86 -37.41
CA SER A 101 47.56 22.80 -38.50
C SER A 101 46.25 23.20 -39.15
N GLU A 102 45.98 24.50 -39.20
CA GLU A 102 44.76 25.02 -39.82
C GLU A 102 44.69 24.69 -41.31
N LYS A 103 45.84 24.59 -41.98
CA LYS A 103 45.94 24.15 -43.38
C LYS A 103 45.40 22.72 -43.58
N VAL A 104 45.67 21.83 -42.62
CA VAL A 104 45.19 20.44 -42.67
C VAL A 104 43.69 20.38 -42.35
N LYS A 105 43.22 21.15 -41.36
CA LYS A 105 41.79 21.23 -41.03
C LYS A 105 40.95 21.78 -42.18
N ASN A 106 41.39 22.86 -42.82
CA ASN A 106 40.67 23.46 -43.93
C ASN A 106 40.62 22.52 -45.14
N LYS A 107 41.72 21.84 -45.46
CA LYS A 107 41.73 20.82 -46.50
C LYS A 107 40.75 19.67 -46.22
N ILE A 108 40.62 19.24 -44.96
CA ILE A 108 39.64 18.22 -44.56
C ILE A 108 38.21 18.73 -44.75
N LYS A 109 37.93 19.98 -44.33
CA LYS A 109 36.61 20.60 -44.52
C LYS A 109 36.23 20.71 -45.99
N GLU A 110 37.13 21.23 -46.82
CA GLU A 110 36.95 21.37 -48.27
C GLU A 110 36.65 20.02 -48.92
N THR A 111 37.46 19.01 -48.63
CA THR A 111 37.26 17.65 -49.16
C THR A 111 35.94 17.01 -48.66
N ASN A 112 35.52 17.28 -47.42
CA ASN A 112 34.26 16.80 -46.89
C ASN A 112 33.05 17.49 -47.55
N ILE A 113 33.14 18.80 -47.79
CA ILE A 113 32.13 19.56 -48.52
C ILE A 113 32.03 19.03 -49.97
N GLU A 114 33.16 18.88 -50.68
CA GLU A 114 33.19 18.38 -52.06
C GLU A 114 32.57 16.98 -52.20
N ARG A 115 32.83 16.08 -51.24
CA ARG A 115 32.38 14.68 -51.34
C ARG A 115 30.99 14.42 -50.76
N TYR A 116 30.57 15.19 -49.76
CA TYR A 116 29.37 14.88 -48.97
C TYR A 116 28.43 16.07 -48.75
N GLY A 117 28.73 17.24 -49.31
CA GLY A 117 27.91 18.45 -49.22
C GLY A 117 27.92 19.16 -47.87
N THR A 118 28.74 18.70 -46.92
CA THR A 118 28.83 19.26 -45.56
C THR A 118 30.22 19.08 -44.98
N GLU A 119 30.66 20.01 -44.13
CA GLU A 119 31.93 19.91 -43.39
C GLU A 119 31.96 18.72 -42.42
N THR A 120 30.79 18.27 -41.98
CA THR A 120 30.64 17.22 -40.96
C THR A 120 29.66 16.12 -41.41
N PRO A 121 30.11 15.24 -42.33
CA PRO A 121 29.26 14.25 -42.99
C PRO A 121 28.51 13.33 -42.01
N ARG A 122 29.17 12.91 -40.93
CA ARG A 122 28.56 12.03 -39.92
C ARG A 122 27.26 12.56 -39.32
N TRP A 123 27.13 13.88 -39.15
CA TRP A 123 26.01 14.49 -38.43
C TRP A 123 24.97 15.12 -39.36
N HIS A 124 25.43 15.70 -40.47
CA HIS A 124 24.59 16.52 -41.34
C HIS A 124 24.36 15.92 -42.73
N ASN A 125 25.06 14.84 -43.09
CA ASN A 125 24.76 14.06 -44.29
C ASN A 125 23.97 12.80 -43.88
N GLU A 126 22.77 12.64 -44.44
CA GLU A 126 21.83 11.59 -44.05
C GLU A 126 22.34 10.19 -44.39
N GLU A 127 22.90 9.99 -45.59
CA GLU A 127 23.44 8.70 -46.04
C GLU A 127 24.58 8.22 -45.11
N SER A 128 25.48 9.14 -44.73
CA SER A 128 26.58 8.87 -43.82
C SER A 128 26.10 8.50 -42.42
N ARG A 129 25.00 9.11 -41.96
CA ARG A 129 24.40 8.81 -40.66
C ARG A 129 23.74 7.43 -40.67
N LEU A 130 22.94 7.12 -41.69
CA LEU A 130 22.25 5.83 -41.82
C LEU A 130 23.23 4.65 -41.91
N LYS A 131 24.31 4.79 -42.70
CA LYS A 131 25.38 3.77 -42.77
C LYS A 131 26.06 3.54 -41.42
N ALA A 132 26.26 4.60 -40.64
CA ALA A 132 26.84 4.49 -39.30
C ALA A 132 25.87 3.82 -38.31
N GLU A 133 24.58 4.15 -38.37
CA GLU A 133 23.55 3.52 -37.55
C GLU A 133 23.39 2.03 -37.88
N GLU A 134 23.35 1.66 -39.17
CA GLU A 134 23.30 0.26 -39.62
C GLU A 134 24.51 -0.54 -39.12
N THR A 135 25.72 0.04 -39.22
CA THR A 135 26.93 -0.60 -38.70
C THR A 135 26.87 -0.79 -37.18
N ASN A 136 26.38 0.20 -36.44
CA ASN A 136 26.22 0.09 -34.98
C ASN A 136 25.16 -0.93 -34.61
N MET A 137 24.06 -0.99 -35.38
CA MET A 137 22.97 -1.93 -35.17
C MET A 137 23.44 -3.37 -35.38
N ASN A 138 24.19 -3.62 -36.45
CA ASN A 138 24.78 -4.93 -36.74
C ASN A 138 25.82 -5.37 -35.69
N ARG A 139 26.60 -4.45 -35.13
CA ARG A 139 27.67 -4.77 -34.18
C ARG A 139 27.22 -4.82 -32.72
N TYR A 140 26.24 -3.99 -32.34
CA TYR A 140 25.91 -3.73 -30.94
C TYR A 140 24.41 -3.84 -30.62
N GLY A 141 23.55 -4.07 -31.62
CA GLY A 141 22.10 -4.15 -31.45
C GLY A 141 21.43 -2.82 -31.07
N ALA A 142 22.13 -1.69 -31.26
CA ALA A 142 21.61 -0.35 -31.02
C ALA A 142 22.15 0.64 -32.05
N SER A 143 21.38 1.68 -32.40
CA SER A 143 21.77 2.73 -33.35
C SER A 143 23.02 3.49 -32.92
N ASN A 144 23.32 3.48 -31.62
CA ASN A 144 24.55 4.00 -31.05
C ASN A 144 25.14 3.00 -30.03
N PRO A 145 26.48 2.93 -29.90
CA PRO A 145 27.13 2.01 -28.96
C PRO A 145 26.68 2.17 -27.51
N PHE A 146 26.34 3.39 -27.07
CA PHE A 146 25.87 3.65 -25.70
C PHE A 146 24.43 3.21 -25.44
N GLY A 147 23.66 2.89 -26.48
CA GLY A 147 22.31 2.35 -26.39
C GLY A 147 22.29 0.82 -26.21
N SER A 148 23.44 0.16 -26.43
CA SER A 148 23.57 -1.28 -26.20
C SER A 148 23.65 -1.58 -24.70
N LYS A 149 22.78 -2.45 -24.21
CA LYS A 149 22.75 -2.86 -22.79
C LYS A 149 24.08 -3.46 -22.34
N GLU A 150 24.75 -4.21 -23.22
CA GLU A 150 26.06 -4.82 -22.92
C GLU A 150 27.13 -3.75 -22.64
N ILE A 151 27.17 -2.71 -23.45
CA ILE A 151 28.13 -1.61 -23.29
C ILE A 151 27.80 -0.79 -22.04
N GLN A 152 26.51 -0.55 -21.76
CA GLN A 152 26.08 0.11 -20.52
C GLN A 152 26.53 -0.66 -19.27
N GLU A 153 26.39 -1.99 -19.26
CA GLU A 153 26.80 -2.81 -18.13
C GLU A 153 28.33 -2.84 -17.96
N LYS A 154 29.08 -2.89 -19.06
CA LYS A 154 30.56 -2.76 -19.02
C LYS A 154 31.01 -1.41 -18.44
N ILE A 155 30.34 -0.32 -18.82
CA ILE A 155 30.61 1.02 -18.26
C ILE A 155 30.30 1.04 -16.77
N LYS A 156 29.16 0.48 -16.36
CA LYS A 156 28.73 0.41 -14.96
C LYS A 156 29.73 -0.39 -14.12
N GLN A 157 30.16 -1.56 -14.59
CA GLN A 157 31.15 -2.40 -13.90
C GLN A 157 32.51 -1.71 -13.79
N HIS A 158 32.95 -1.02 -14.85
CA HIS A 158 34.20 -0.24 -14.79
C HIS A 158 34.11 0.90 -13.77
N ASN A 159 32.99 1.63 -13.75
CA ASN A 159 32.79 2.72 -12.80
C ASN A 159 32.71 2.22 -11.36
N LEU A 160 32.06 1.07 -11.12
CA LEU A 160 32.03 0.42 -9.80
C LEU A 160 33.46 0.04 -9.36
N ASN A 161 34.25 -0.58 -10.23
CA ASN A 161 35.61 -1.00 -9.90
C ASN A 161 36.55 0.19 -9.62
N LYS A 162 36.39 1.30 -10.33
CA LYS A 162 37.31 2.46 -10.25
C LYS A 162 36.88 3.52 -9.24
N TYR A 163 35.57 3.74 -9.10
CA TYR A 163 35.00 4.85 -8.31
C TYR A 163 34.02 4.39 -7.24
N GLY A 164 33.72 3.10 -7.11
CA GLY A 164 32.79 2.55 -6.12
C GLY A 164 31.31 2.85 -6.38
N VAL A 165 30.99 3.56 -7.48
CA VAL A 165 29.63 3.97 -7.84
C VAL A 165 29.35 3.64 -9.31
N PRO A 166 28.09 3.32 -9.69
CA PRO A 166 27.75 2.96 -11.06
C PRO A 166 27.89 4.13 -12.05
N TRP A 167 27.72 5.36 -11.56
CA TRP A 167 27.81 6.57 -12.36
C TRP A 167 28.86 7.51 -11.80
N THR A 168 29.80 7.96 -12.63
CA THR A 168 30.93 8.81 -12.21
C THR A 168 30.50 10.11 -11.55
N THR A 169 29.35 10.67 -11.93
CA THR A 169 28.78 11.88 -11.32
C THR A 169 28.27 11.68 -9.89
N GLN A 170 28.14 10.43 -9.43
CA GLN A 170 27.82 10.11 -8.04
C GLN A 170 29.05 10.09 -7.14
N ALA A 171 30.25 9.91 -7.71
CA ALA A 171 31.50 9.88 -6.95
C ALA A 171 31.78 11.26 -6.36
N GLU A 172 32.12 11.30 -5.07
CA GLU A 172 32.24 12.58 -4.35
C GLU A 172 33.36 13.46 -4.90
N GLU A 173 34.49 12.86 -5.28
CA GLU A 173 35.61 13.57 -5.95
C GLU A 173 35.16 14.29 -7.24
N VAL A 174 34.28 13.66 -8.03
CA VAL A 174 33.76 14.24 -9.27
C VAL A 174 32.78 15.37 -8.96
N LYS A 175 31.92 15.20 -7.96
CA LYS A 175 30.99 16.27 -7.52
C LYS A 175 31.75 17.49 -7.02
N GLU A 176 32.80 17.31 -6.24
CA GLU A 176 33.62 18.40 -5.72
C GLU A 176 34.34 19.16 -6.84
N LYS A 177 34.92 18.43 -7.81
CA LYS A 177 35.53 19.03 -9.00
C LYS A 177 34.51 19.81 -9.84
N MET A 178 33.30 19.28 -10.01
CA MET A 178 32.22 20.00 -10.69
C MET A 178 31.81 21.26 -9.93
N LYS A 179 31.57 21.17 -8.62
CA LYS A 179 31.22 22.32 -7.77
C LYS A 179 32.30 23.40 -7.85
N LYS A 180 33.58 23.04 -7.75
CA LYS A 180 34.70 23.98 -7.87
C LYS A 180 34.70 24.69 -9.22
N SER A 181 34.52 23.94 -10.32
CA SER A 181 34.44 24.54 -11.66
C SER A 181 33.23 25.46 -11.85
N TYR A 182 32.07 25.12 -11.26
CA TYR A 182 30.88 25.96 -11.31
C TYR A 182 31.03 27.22 -10.46
N MET A 183 31.66 27.12 -9.29
CA MET A 183 32.00 28.28 -8.47
C MET A 183 33.00 29.20 -9.18
N GLU A 184 34.03 28.66 -9.84
CA GLU A 184 35.02 29.45 -10.60
C GLU A 184 34.39 30.17 -11.81
N LYS A 185 33.46 29.53 -12.53
CA LYS A 185 32.89 30.08 -13.76
C LYS A 185 31.64 30.93 -13.55
N PHE A 186 30.79 30.57 -12.60
CA PHE A 186 29.46 31.14 -12.43
C PHE A 186 29.20 31.68 -11.01
N GLY A 187 30.14 31.51 -10.08
CA GLY A 187 29.98 31.94 -8.68
C GLY A 187 28.91 31.18 -7.91
N VAL A 188 28.38 30.08 -8.45
CA VAL A 188 27.31 29.26 -7.87
C VAL A 188 27.65 27.77 -7.96
N ASP A 189 27.16 27.00 -7.00
CA ASP A 189 27.35 25.54 -6.91
C ASP A 189 26.62 24.75 -8.01
N ASN A 190 25.66 25.39 -8.69
CA ASN A 190 24.89 24.84 -9.79
C ASN A 190 24.63 25.92 -10.85
N PRO A 191 25.05 25.73 -12.12
CA PRO A 191 24.83 26.70 -13.19
C PRO A 191 23.38 27.14 -13.35
N ALA A 192 22.38 26.29 -13.04
CA ALA A 192 20.97 26.64 -13.14
C ALA A 192 20.52 27.72 -12.12
N LYS A 193 21.31 27.97 -11.06
CA LYS A 193 21.06 29.05 -10.10
C LYS A 193 21.66 30.39 -10.57
N ALA A 194 22.59 30.38 -11.53
CA ALA A 194 23.19 31.60 -12.04
C ALA A 194 22.15 32.42 -12.83
N LYS A 195 22.02 33.71 -12.51
CA LYS A 195 21.06 34.61 -13.18
C LYS A 195 21.25 34.63 -14.70
N GLU A 196 22.50 34.66 -15.16
CA GLU A 196 22.83 34.63 -16.59
C GLU A 196 22.26 33.39 -17.30
N VAL A 197 22.36 32.22 -16.67
CA VAL A 197 21.84 30.96 -17.21
C VAL A 197 20.31 30.94 -17.21
N GLN A 198 19.68 31.44 -16.13
CA GLN A 198 18.23 31.56 -16.04
C GLN A 198 17.66 32.51 -17.11
N ASP A 199 18.34 33.64 -17.36
CA ASP A 199 17.94 34.59 -18.39
C ASP A 199 18.12 34.00 -19.79
N LYS A 200 19.18 33.21 -20.02
CA LYS A 200 19.38 32.49 -21.29
C LYS A 200 18.31 31.42 -21.52
N ILE A 201 17.92 30.68 -20.47
CA ILE A 201 16.81 29.71 -20.53
C ILE A 201 15.50 30.44 -20.85
N ARG A 202 15.21 31.55 -20.15
CA ARG A 202 14.00 32.35 -20.38
C ARG A 202 13.93 32.88 -21.82
N LYS A 203 15.01 33.49 -22.33
CA LYS A 203 15.10 33.98 -23.72
C LYS A 203 14.90 32.85 -24.73
N THR A 204 15.46 31.67 -24.46
CA THR A 204 15.31 30.50 -25.35
C THR A 204 13.87 29.99 -25.35
N ASN A 205 13.24 29.90 -24.19
CA ASN A 205 11.84 29.47 -24.07
C ASN A 205 10.88 30.45 -24.75
N ILE A 206 11.10 31.76 -24.57
CA ILE A 206 10.32 32.80 -25.26
C ILE A 206 10.49 32.65 -26.79
N LYS A 207 11.73 32.50 -27.27
CA LYS A 207 12.00 32.34 -28.71
C LYS A 207 11.35 31.08 -29.30
N ARG A 208 11.31 29.97 -28.55
CA ARG A 208 10.80 28.69 -29.04
C ARG A 208 9.29 28.49 -28.86
N TYR A 209 8.73 29.02 -27.78
CA TYR A 209 7.38 28.68 -27.32
C TYR A 209 6.52 29.91 -26.97
N GLY A 210 7.02 31.13 -27.19
CA GLY A 210 6.30 32.37 -26.89
C GLY A 210 6.07 32.64 -25.39
N SER A 211 6.62 31.81 -24.51
CA SER A 211 6.40 31.86 -23.06
C SER A 211 7.73 31.71 -22.31
N PRO A 212 7.92 32.38 -21.16
CA PRO A 212 9.13 32.25 -20.35
C PRO A 212 9.37 30.82 -19.83
N HIS A 213 8.33 29.99 -19.77
CA HIS A 213 8.42 28.60 -19.33
C HIS A 213 7.61 27.66 -20.22
N PHE A 214 8.15 26.47 -20.52
CA PHE A 214 7.50 25.50 -21.41
C PHE A 214 6.09 25.12 -20.93
N MET A 215 5.91 24.84 -19.64
CA MET A 215 4.60 24.47 -19.07
C MET A 215 3.58 25.62 -19.05
N GLN A 216 4.01 26.86 -19.28
CA GLN A 216 3.12 28.02 -19.42
C GLN A 216 2.80 28.31 -20.88
N SER A 217 3.48 27.66 -21.83
CA SER A 217 3.15 27.77 -23.25
C SER A 217 1.91 26.94 -23.58
N GLU A 218 1.12 27.38 -24.55
CA GLU A 218 -0.02 26.60 -25.06
C GLU A 218 0.40 25.20 -25.53
N VAL A 219 1.58 25.11 -26.15
CA VAL A 219 2.15 23.84 -26.63
C VAL A 219 2.41 22.89 -25.46
N GLY A 220 3.00 23.38 -24.37
CA GLY A 220 3.26 22.60 -23.17
C GLY A 220 1.97 22.15 -22.48
N ILE A 221 0.99 23.04 -22.35
CA ILE A 221 -0.31 22.72 -21.72
C ILE A 221 -1.05 21.67 -22.54
N LYS A 222 -1.13 21.80 -23.87
CA LYS A 222 -1.79 20.82 -24.75
C LYS A 222 -1.10 19.46 -24.67
N LYS A 223 0.24 19.44 -24.74
CA LYS A 223 1.03 18.19 -24.65
C LYS A 223 0.90 17.50 -23.30
N TYR A 224 0.81 18.27 -22.22
CA TYR A 224 0.56 17.73 -20.89
C TYR A 224 -0.84 17.12 -20.79
N LYS A 225 -1.87 17.85 -21.22
CA LYS A 225 -3.26 17.36 -21.22
C LYS A 225 -3.42 16.08 -22.06
N SER A 226 -2.83 16.04 -23.26
CA SER A 226 -2.91 14.85 -24.12
C SER A 226 -2.23 13.63 -23.49
N MET A 227 -1.06 13.82 -22.88
CA MET A 227 -0.34 12.75 -22.18
C MET A 227 -1.12 12.21 -20.97
N ILE A 228 -1.75 13.08 -20.18
CA ILE A 228 -2.55 12.65 -19.01
C ILE A 228 -3.82 11.94 -19.48
N MET A 229 -4.46 12.43 -20.54
CA MET A 229 -5.64 11.79 -21.13
C MET A 229 -5.31 10.38 -21.63
N GLU A 230 -4.19 10.22 -22.36
CA GLU A 230 -3.73 8.93 -22.89
C GLU A 230 -3.42 7.92 -21.77
N ARG A 231 -2.79 8.36 -20.68
CA ARG A 231 -2.36 7.47 -19.59
C ARG A 231 -3.43 7.20 -18.52
N HIS A 232 -4.35 8.13 -18.32
CA HIS A 232 -5.23 8.15 -17.15
C HIS A 232 -6.70 8.47 -17.47
N GLY A 233 -7.06 8.71 -18.74
CA GLY A 233 -8.45 9.01 -19.15
C GLY A 233 -9.00 10.34 -18.64
N VAL A 234 -8.14 11.21 -18.08
CA VAL A 234 -8.53 12.48 -17.47
C VAL A 234 -7.70 13.64 -18.01
N ASN A 235 -8.21 14.87 -17.95
CA ASN A 235 -7.47 16.05 -18.43
C ASN A 235 -6.59 16.73 -17.36
N ASN A 236 -6.68 16.25 -16.11
CA ASN A 236 -5.91 16.73 -14.98
C ASN A 236 -5.53 15.55 -14.08
N PHE A 237 -4.26 15.48 -13.67
CA PHE A 237 -3.78 14.42 -12.80
C PHE A 237 -4.50 14.37 -11.44
N SER A 238 -5.00 15.52 -10.93
CA SER A 238 -5.78 15.55 -9.68
C SER A 238 -7.14 14.85 -9.76
N HIS A 239 -7.57 14.48 -10.98
CA HIS A 239 -8.82 13.77 -11.25
C HIS A 239 -8.60 12.26 -11.47
N LYS A 240 -7.38 11.77 -11.27
CA LYS A 240 -7.06 10.34 -11.39
C LYS A 240 -7.99 9.52 -10.48
N GLY A 241 -8.65 8.51 -11.06
CA GLY A 241 -9.53 7.59 -10.34
C GLY A 241 -11.01 7.97 -10.29
N ILE A 242 -11.39 9.13 -10.86
CA ILE A 242 -12.78 9.53 -11.02
C ILE A 242 -13.45 8.69 -12.13
N THR A 243 -14.58 8.07 -11.81
CA THR A 243 -15.45 7.38 -12.77
C THR A 243 -16.42 8.37 -13.42
N ASN A 244 -16.98 8.03 -14.59
CA ASN A 244 -17.95 8.88 -15.30
C ASN A 244 -17.45 10.32 -15.51
N TYR A 245 -16.21 10.45 -16.00
CA TYR A 245 -15.47 11.71 -16.00
C TYR A 245 -16.12 12.82 -16.85
N GLU A 246 -16.86 12.47 -17.90
CA GLU A 246 -17.60 13.44 -18.73
C GLU A 246 -18.70 14.14 -17.94
N ASP A 247 -19.43 13.40 -17.10
CA ASP A 247 -20.44 13.96 -16.21
C ASP A 247 -19.80 14.76 -15.08
N TYR A 248 -18.62 14.35 -14.58
CA TYR A 248 -17.87 15.12 -13.60
C TYR A 248 -17.37 16.47 -14.17
N LEU A 249 -16.98 16.50 -15.45
CA LEU A 249 -16.63 17.75 -16.14
C LEU A 249 -17.85 18.68 -16.29
N ASN A 250 -19.04 18.10 -16.48
CA ASN A 250 -20.31 18.81 -16.62
C ASN A 250 -21.19 18.69 -15.37
N LEU A 251 -20.57 18.73 -14.19
CA LEU A 251 -21.23 18.37 -12.93
C LEU A 251 -22.52 19.17 -12.67
N GLU A 252 -22.54 20.46 -13.01
CA GLU A 252 -23.74 21.30 -12.85
C GLU A 252 -24.95 20.75 -13.62
N ASN A 253 -24.78 20.37 -14.89
CA ASN A 253 -25.85 19.79 -15.70
C ASN A 253 -26.25 18.39 -15.23
N PHE A 254 -25.29 17.61 -14.72
CA PHE A 254 -25.57 16.31 -14.11
C PHE A 254 -26.42 16.47 -12.83
N LEU A 255 -26.04 17.40 -11.94
CA LEU A 255 -26.74 17.66 -10.68
C LEU A 255 -28.18 18.17 -10.89
N MET A 256 -28.46 18.92 -11.97
CA MET A 256 -29.82 19.37 -12.28
C MET A 256 -30.77 18.24 -12.75
N LYS A 257 -30.21 17.14 -13.27
CA LYS A 257 -31.00 16.06 -13.90
C LYS A 257 -31.08 14.81 -13.05
N THR A 258 -30.18 14.68 -12.08
CA THR A 258 -30.08 13.50 -11.25
C THR A 258 -31.17 13.49 -10.17
N SER A 259 -31.65 12.31 -9.83
CA SER A 259 -32.49 12.05 -8.65
C SER A 259 -31.71 11.32 -7.55
N LEU A 260 -30.38 11.24 -7.69
CA LEU A 260 -29.50 10.53 -6.76
C LEU A 260 -29.19 11.40 -5.53
N SER A 261 -29.07 10.76 -4.37
CA SER A 261 -28.52 11.35 -3.14
C SER A 261 -27.03 11.68 -3.28
N ILE A 262 -26.48 12.49 -2.37
CA ILE A 262 -25.06 12.86 -2.40
C ILE A 262 -24.17 11.63 -2.19
N SER A 263 -24.64 10.66 -1.40
CA SER A 263 -23.95 9.38 -1.18
C SER A 263 -23.87 8.57 -2.48
N GLU A 264 -24.97 8.45 -3.22
CA GLU A 264 -24.98 7.77 -4.53
C GLU A 264 -24.16 8.53 -5.58
N ILE A 265 -24.16 9.86 -5.56
CA ILE A 265 -23.31 10.68 -6.44
C ILE A 265 -21.82 10.47 -6.12
N ALA A 266 -21.48 10.33 -4.83
CA ALA A 266 -20.12 10.06 -4.39
C ALA A 266 -19.62 8.70 -4.92
N GLU A 267 -20.45 7.66 -4.82
CA GLU A 267 -20.18 6.35 -5.41
C GLU A 267 -20.08 6.42 -6.94
N TYR A 268 -21.02 7.12 -7.60
CA TYR A 268 -21.07 7.27 -9.05
C TYR A 268 -19.77 7.85 -9.64
N PHE A 269 -19.14 8.80 -8.94
CA PHE A 269 -17.87 9.41 -9.34
C PHE A 269 -16.63 8.76 -8.71
N ASN A 270 -16.81 7.75 -7.85
CA ASN A 270 -15.75 7.17 -7.03
C ASN A 270 -14.96 8.24 -6.26
N LEU A 271 -15.69 9.15 -5.61
CA LEU A 271 -15.17 10.27 -4.85
C LEU A 271 -15.70 10.26 -3.42
N PRO A 272 -14.92 10.72 -2.43
CA PRO A 272 -15.44 10.89 -1.08
C PRO A 272 -16.61 11.88 -1.05
N ARG A 273 -17.69 11.57 -0.30
CA ARG A 273 -18.89 12.42 -0.14
C ARG A 273 -18.55 13.88 0.16
N ARG A 274 -17.54 14.13 0.99
CA ARG A 274 -17.07 15.49 1.32
C ARG A 274 -16.61 16.28 0.09
N ARG A 275 -15.97 15.65 -0.90
CA ARG A 275 -15.55 16.33 -2.14
C ARG A 275 -16.76 16.74 -2.98
N ILE A 276 -17.73 15.84 -3.14
CA ILE A 276 -18.98 16.13 -3.84
C ILE A 276 -19.74 17.24 -3.13
N ARG A 277 -19.94 17.13 -1.81
CA ARG A 277 -20.59 18.17 -0.99
C ARG A 277 -19.93 19.53 -1.14
N LYS A 278 -18.60 19.60 -1.05
CA LYS A 278 -17.87 20.85 -1.27
C LYS A 278 -18.14 21.41 -2.67
N ARG A 279 -18.15 20.56 -3.69
CA ARG A 279 -18.37 20.99 -5.07
C ARG A 279 -19.79 21.50 -5.31
N ILE A 280 -20.80 20.88 -4.72
CA ILE A 280 -22.20 21.36 -4.73
C ILE A 280 -22.31 22.75 -4.09
N ILE A 281 -21.63 22.96 -2.95
CA ILE A 281 -21.57 24.26 -2.26
C ILE A 281 -20.88 25.31 -3.13
N ASP A 282 -19.72 24.97 -3.72
CA ASP A 282 -18.97 25.87 -4.59
C ASP A 282 -19.78 26.28 -5.85
N LEU A 283 -20.73 25.44 -6.28
CA LEU A 283 -21.64 25.69 -7.41
C LEU A 283 -22.93 26.41 -7.00
N GLY A 284 -23.20 26.61 -5.70
CA GLY A 284 -24.43 27.26 -5.22
C GLY A 284 -25.70 26.43 -5.42
N MET A 285 -25.59 25.09 -5.45
CA MET A 285 -26.70 24.17 -5.74
C MET A 285 -27.18 23.44 -4.48
N GLN A 286 -27.11 24.10 -3.32
CA GLN A 286 -27.42 23.46 -2.03
C GLN A 286 -28.87 23.01 -1.92
N ASP A 287 -29.80 23.79 -2.48
CA ASP A 287 -31.25 23.60 -2.35
C ASP A 287 -31.79 22.39 -3.12
N LEU A 288 -30.95 21.73 -3.92
CA LEU A 288 -31.33 20.52 -4.65
C LEU A 288 -31.22 19.24 -3.81
N PHE A 289 -30.57 19.30 -2.64
CA PHE A 289 -30.20 18.12 -1.86
C PHE A 289 -30.54 18.29 -0.38
N ASP A 290 -31.60 17.62 0.08
CA ASP A 290 -32.01 17.62 1.49
C ASP A 290 -30.97 16.94 2.40
N ASP A 291 -30.16 16.02 1.87
CA ASP A 291 -29.11 15.28 2.56
C ASP A 291 -27.76 16.02 2.62
N LEU A 292 -27.69 17.27 2.14
CA LEU A 292 -26.45 18.07 2.11
C LEU A 292 -25.84 18.25 3.50
N TYR A 293 -26.66 18.40 4.53
CA TYR A 293 -26.21 18.66 5.90
C TYR A 293 -26.32 17.45 6.82
N VAL A 294 -26.66 16.26 6.32
CA VAL A 294 -26.64 15.02 7.10
C VAL A 294 -25.19 14.70 7.45
N ASN A 295 -24.91 14.64 8.76
CA ASN A 295 -23.54 14.70 9.30
C ASN A 295 -22.85 13.33 9.37
N SER A 296 -23.61 12.23 9.30
CA SER A 296 -23.09 10.87 9.41
C SER A 296 -23.65 9.97 8.32
N VAL A 297 -22.75 9.29 7.58
CA VAL A 297 -23.13 8.26 6.60
C VAL A 297 -23.91 7.14 7.29
N ARG A 298 -23.52 6.77 8.51
CA ARG A 298 -24.18 5.73 9.30
C ARG A 298 -25.60 6.09 9.72
N GLU A 299 -25.88 7.36 10.04
CA GLU A 299 -27.25 7.81 10.31
C GLU A 299 -28.12 7.75 9.06
N GLU A 300 -27.57 8.09 7.89
CA GLU A 300 -28.28 8.00 6.62
C GLU A 300 -28.56 6.55 6.22
N ASP A 301 -27.60 5.64 6.46
CA ASP A 301 -27.80 4.22 6.23
C ASP A 301 -28.91 3.65 7.13
N PHE A 302 -28.98 4.09 8.39
CA PHE A 302 -30.08 3.74 9.30
C PHE A 302 -31.42 4.35 8.84
N ASP A 303 -31.43 5.61 8.43
CA ASP A 303 -32.63 6.29 7.88
C ASP A 303 -33.14 5.58 6.62
N ARG A 304 -32.23 5.15 5.74
CA ARG A 304 -32.52 4.36 4.53
C ARG A 304 -33.06 2.98 4.90
N PHE A 305 -32.49 2.32 5.90
CA PHE A 305 -33.01 1.05 6.41
C PHE A 305 -34.47 1.18 6.88
N LEU A 306 -34.80 2.22 7.66
CA LEU A 306 -36.17 2.47 8.11
C LEU A 306 -37.14 2.72 6.95
N LYS A 307 -36.73 3.51 5.95
CA LYS A 307 -37.58 3.89 4.81
C LYS A 307 -37.78 2.76 3.79
N ASN A 308 -36.72 1.98 3.51
CA ASN A 308 -36.75 0.96 2.47
C ASN A 308 -37.22 -0.41 2.96
N ASN A 309 -37.21 -0.65 4.27
CA ASN A 309 -37.79 -1.85 4.83
C ASN A 309 -39.32 -1.74 4.75
N GLU A 310 -39.96 -2.59 3.93
CA GLU A 310 -41.41 -2.60 3.72
C GLU A 310 -42.19 -2.61 5.05
N LYS A 311 -41.67 -3.34 6.04
CA LYS A 311 -42.27 -3.44 7.37
C LYS A 311 -42.12 -2.16 8.18
N LEU A 312 -41.04 -1.40 8.02
CA LEU A 312 -40.75 -0.21 8.84
C LEU A 312 -41.16 1.11 8.18
N SER A 313 -41.44 1.11 6.88
CA SER A 313 -41.74 2.30 6.08
C SER A 313 -42.88 3.18 6.62
N HIS A 314 -43.79 2.62 7.43
CA HIS A 314 -44.90 3.33 8.06
C HIS A 314 -44.65 3.75 9.52
N VAL A 315 -43.53 3.34 10.11
CA VAL A 315 -43.16 3.67 11.49
C VAL A 315 -42.75 5.14 11.54
N LYS A 316 -43.43 5.92 12.39
CA LYS A 316 -43.12 7.33 12.60
C LYS A 316 -41.97 7.49 13.59
N TYR A 317 -41.01 8.34 13.24
CA TYR A 317 -39.88 8.72 14.07
C TYR A 317 -39.53 10.20 13.89
N ILE A 318 -38.84 10.75 14.88
CA ILE A 318 -38.33 12.12 14.90
C ILE A 318 -36.81 12.02 14.79
N ARG A 319 -36.21 12.78 13.87
CA ARG A 319 -34.76 12.89 13.74
C ARG A 319 -34.21 14.02 14.58
N ASN A 320 -33.02 13.82 15.14
CA ASN A 320 -32.23 14.85 15.81
C ASN A 320 -33.02 15.58 16.91
N ASP A 321 -33.79 14.83 17.70
CA ASP A 321 -34.66 15.38 18.73
C ASP A 321 -33.83 15.92 19.90
N ARG A 322 -33.96 17.22 20.19
CA ARG A 322 -33.27 17.89 21.32
C ARG A 322 -34.21 18.26 22.47
N THR A 323 -35.49 17.90 22.35
CA THR A 323 -36.55 18.31 23.27
C THR A 323 -36.65 17.38 24.47
N ILE A 324 -36.34 16.08 24.29
CA ILE A 324 -36.48 15.07 25.33
C ILE A 324 -35.37 15.12 26.39
N LEU A 325 -34.12 15.34 25.97
CA LEU A 325 -32.92 15.27 26.83
C LEU A 325 -32.31 16.65 27.12
N GLU A 326 -33.14 17.65 27.41
CA GLU A 326 -32.71 18.98 27.89
C GLU A 326 -31.64 19.63 26.98
N GLY A 327 -31.84 19.56 25.67
CA GLY A 327 -30.94 20.12 24.66
C GLY A 327 -29.88 19.14 24.11
N LYS A 328 -29.74 17.95 24.70
CA LYS A 328 -28.98 16.85 24.08
C LYS A 328 -29.81 16.20 22.98
N GLU A 329 -29.15 15.93 21.85
CA GLU A 329 -29.77 15.35 20.67
C GLU A 329 -29.96 13.83 20.81
N LEU A 330 -31.07 13.31 20.32
CA LEU A 330 -31.32 11.91 20.01
C LEU A 330 -31.42 11.75 18.50
N ASP A 331 -30.61 10.90 17.89
CA ASP A 331 -30.55 10.80 16.43
C ASP A 331 -31.87 10.31 15.83
N PHE A 332 -32.48 9.28 16.45
CA PHE A 332 -33.77 8.74 16.06
C PHE A 332 -34.63 8.45 17.30
N TYR A 333 -35.74 9.16 17.45
CA TYR A 333 -36.72 8.93 18.51
C TYR A 333 -38.02 8.36 17.94
N PHE A 334 -38.54 7.28 18.55
CA PHE A 334 -39.78 6.60 18.18
C PHE A 334 -40.82 6.78 19.31
N PRO A 335 -41.60 7.87 19.32
CA PRO A 335 -42.50 8.20 20.44
C PRO A 335 -43.50 7.10 20.76
N ASN A 336 -44.05 6.44 19.73
CA ASN A 336 -45.07 5.40 19.90
C ASN A 336 -44.54 4.09 20.50
N HIS A 337 -43.22 3.93 20.61
CA HIS A 337 -42.58 2.70 21.07
C HIS A 337 -41.74 2.91 22.34
N SER A 338 -41.67 4.14 22.87
CA SER A 338 -40.76 4.51 23.95
C SER A 338 -39.32 4.04 23.69
N LEU A 339 -38.87 4.19 22.44
CA LEU A 339 -37.56 3.75 21.96
C LEU A 339 -36.81 4.92 21.34
N ALA A 340 -35.51 5.01 21.59
CA ALA A 340 -34.58 5.88 20.89
C ALA A 340 -33.37 5.08 20.40
N VAL A 341 -32.83 5.48 19.26
CA VAL A 341 -31.62 4.93 18.66
C VAL A 341 -30.62 6.06 18.46
N GLU A 342 -29.43 5.89 19.04
CA GLU A 342 -28.28 6.76 18.87
C GLU A 342 -27.27 6.04 17.97
N ILE A 343 -26.84 6.70 16.90
CA ILE A 343 -25.81 6.23 15.99
C ILE A 343 -24.51 6.95 16.38
N SER A 344 -23.56 6.22 16.95
CA SER A 344 -22.33 6.77 17.50
C SER A 344 -21.08 6.33 16.73
N PRO A 345 -20.81 6.90 15.53
CA PRO A 345 -19.58 6.60 14.79
C PRO A 345 -18.35 6.96 15.60
N THR A 346 -17.36 6.06 15.59
CA THR A 346 -16.07 6.20 16.27
C THR A 346 -15.39 7.52 15.91
N TYR A 347 -15.46 7.93 14.64
CA TYR A 347 -14.82 9.16 14.16
C TYR A 347 -15.28 10.40 14.92
N THR A 348 -16.59 10.52 15.20
CA THR A 348 -17.18 11.68 15.87
C THR A 348 -17.34 11.50 17.38
N HIS A 349 -17.35 10.25 17.87
CA HIS A 349 -17.60 9.91 19.29
C HIS A 349 -16.35 9.48 20.07
N ASN A 350 -15.16 9.65 19.50
CA ASN A 350 -13.92 9.38 20.21
C ASN A 350 -13.61 10.43 21.28
N SER A 351 -12.92 10.00 22.33
CA SER A 351 -12.53 10.81 23.48
C SER A 351 -11.22 11.58 23.29
N LYS A 352 -10.53 11.41 22.15
CA LYS A 352 -9.20 12.01 21.91
C LYS A 352 -9.28 13.34 21.18
N VAL A 353 -10.10 13.44 20.14
CA VAL A 353 -10.22 14.63 19.29
C VAL A 353 -11.68 14.94 18.98
N GLY A 354 -12.02 16.22 19.04
CA GLY A 354 -13.32 16.72 18.64
C GLY A 354 -13.51 16.77 17.12
N TRP A 355 -14.68 17.28 16.71
CA TRP A 355 -15.11 17.30 15.31
C TRP A 355 -14.07 17.95 14.38
N GLY A 356 -13.75 17.26 13.28
CA GLY A 356 -12.76 17.73 12.30
C GLY A 356 -11.31 17.72 12.82
N ASN A 357 -11.00 16.88 13.81
CA ASN A 357 -9.72 16.82 14.53
C ASN A 357 -9.38 18.14 15.24
N LYS A 358 -10.41 18.86 15.74
CA LYS A 358 -10.25 20.12 16.46
C LYS A 358 -11.03 20.07 17.78
N GLY A 359 -10.40 20.56 18.85
CA GLY A 359 -11.00 20.60 20.18
C GLY A 359 -10.94 19.28 20.92
N GLU A 360 -11.53 19.27 22.11
CA GLU A 360 -11.58 18.11 23.00
C GLU A 360 -12.52 17.03 22.43
N GLY A 361 -12.16 15.77 22.64
CA GLY A 361 -13.02 14.65 22.30
C GLY A 361 -14.23 14.53 23.22
N VAL A 362 -15.08 13.56 22.92
CA VAL A 362 -16.31 13.31 23.68
C VAL A 362 -15.98 12.83 25.10
N SER A 363 -16.70 13.35 26.10
CA SER A 363 -16.48 13.01 27.50
C SER A 363 -16.77 11.53 27.78
N SER A 364 -16.09 10.96 28.78
CA SER A 364 -16.22 9.54 29.12
C SER A 364 -17.61 9.13 29.58
N THR A 365 -18.44 10.08 30.03
CA THR A 365 -19.81 9.85 30.49
C THR A 365 -20.88 10.25 29.48
N TYR A 366 -20.50 10.69 28.28
CA TYR A 366 -21.44 11.21 27.28
C TYR A 366 -22.57 10.23 26.95
N HIS A 367 -22.22 9.01 26.52
CA HIS A 367 -23.20 7.99 26.14
C HIS A 367 -24.01 7.51 27.36
N LEU A 368 -23.34 7.25 28.50
CA LEU A 368 -24.00 6.88 29.76
C LEU A 368 -25.03 7.94 30.21
N ASN A 369 -24.70 9.22 30.12
CA ASN A 369 -25.63 10.29 30.51
C ASN A 369 -26.86 10.36 29.59
N LYS A 370 -26.72 10.03 28.30
CA LYS A 370 -27.88 9.91 27.40
C LYS A 370 -28.72 8.69 27.76
N PHE A 371 -28.07 7.55 27.99
CA PHE A 371 -28.72 6.31 28.41
C PHE A 371 -29.55 6.49 29.69
N LEU A 372 -28.95 7.08 30.74
CA LEU A 372 -29.64 7.36 32.00
C LEU A 372 -30.77 8.40 31.80
N GLY A 373 -30.53 9.45 31.04
CA GLY A 373 -31.56 10.45 30.74
C GLY A 373 -32.77 9.87 30.00
N CYS A 374 -32.56 8.98 29.04
CA CYS A 374 -33.64 8.24 28.38
C CYS A 374 -34.38 7.35 29.38
N GLN A 375 -33.66 6.61 30.23
CA GLN A 375 -34.27 5.75 31.25
C GLN A 375 -35.20 6.52 32.19
N GLU A 376 -34.76 7.68 32.68
CA GLU A 376 -35.57 8.53 33.58
C GLU A 376 -36.88 8.99 32.92
N LYS A 377 -36.91 9.10 31.60
CA LYS A 377 -38.11 9.41 30.80
C LYS A 377 -38.91 8.16 30.39
N GLY A 378 -38.51 6.98 30.83
CA GLY A 378 -39.14 5.71 30.43
C GLY A 378 -38.88 5.33 28.97
N ILE A 379 -37.79 5.83 28.38
CA ILE A 379 -37.38 5.56 27.00
C ILE A 379 -36.21 4.56 27.03
N GLU A 380 -36.33 3.49 26.24
CA GLU A 380 -35.23 2.57 25.98
C GLU A 380 -34.28 3.20 24.96
N LEU A 381 -32.99 3.31 25.28
CA LEU A 381 -31.97 3.80 24.35
C LEU A 381 -31.13 2.63 23.85
N ILE A 382 -30.97 2.54 22.53
CA ILE A 382 -29.99 1.68 21.87
C ILE A 382 -28.91 2.58 21.27
N THR A 383 -27.66 2.39 21.69
CA THR A 383 -26.50 3.11 21.15
C THR A 383 -25.71 2.18 20.23
N ILE A 384 -25.58 2.56 18.96
CA ILE A 384 -24.94 1.75 17.93
C ILE A 384 -23.55 2.32 17.62
N PHE A 385 -22.52 1.57 17.96
CA PHE A 385 -21.13 1.87 17.61
C PHE A 385 -20.67 1.10 16.36
N ASP A 386 -19.54 1.51 15.77
CA ASP A 386 -18.99 0.86 14.57
C ASP A 386 -18.58 -0.61 14.79
N TRP A 387 -18.28 -1.02 16.03
CA TRP A 387 -17.89 -2.39 16.34
C TRP A 387 -19.08 -3.34 16.55
N HIS A 388 -20.31 -2.83 16.56
CA HIS A 388 -21.49 -3.68 16.66
C HIS A 388 -21.73 -4.43 15.35
N ASP A 389 -22.34 -5.60 15.47
CA ASP A 389 -22.86 -6.34 14.34
C ASP A 389 -24.17 -5.67 13.91
N TRP A 390 -24.06 -4.78 12.91
CA TRP A 390 -25.16 -3.92 12.48
C TRP A 390 -26.38 -4.73 12.08
N ASP A 391 -26.23 -5.81 11.31
CA ASP A 391 -27.34 -6.63 10.85
C ASP A 391 -28.17 -7.16 12.04
N LYS A 392 -27.50 -7.65 13.09
CA LYS A 392 -28.19 -8.16 14.30
C LYS A 392 -28.84 -7.05 15.13
N VAL A 393 -28.20 -5.88 15.21
CA VAL A 393 -28.77 -4.74 15.93
C VAL A 393 -29.99 -4.18 15.19
N LEU A 394 -29.93 -4.09 13.86
CA LEU A 394 -31.06 -3.68 13.02
C LEU A 394 -32.22 -4.67 13.13
N GLU A 395 -31.94 -5.98 13.16
CA GLU A 395 -32.96 -7.01 13.42
C GLU A 395 -33.61 -6.82 14.81
N MET A 396 -32.81 -6.56 15.85
CA MET A 396 -33.33 -6.29 17.19
C MET A 396 -34.24 -5.05 17.20
N ILE A 397 -33.88 -3.99 16.48
CA ILE A 397 -34.68 -2.77 16.35
C ILE A 397 -35.97 -3.05 15.57
N GLU A 398 -35.91 -3.80 14.46
CA GLU A 398 -37.10 -4.21 13.71
C GLU A 398 -38.09 -4.95 14.62
N ILE A 399 -37.63 -5.92 15.41
CA ILE A 399 -38.48 -6.67 16.34
C ILE A 399 -39.08 -5.77 17.42
N LYS A 400 -38.33 -4.78 17.92
CA LYS A 400 -38.85 -3.81 18.92
C LYS A 400 -39.91 -2.88 18.35
N LEU A 401 -39.81 -2.51 17.07
CA LEU A 401 -40.76 -1.60 16.41
C LEU A 401 -42.00 -2.34 15.88
N MET A 402 -41.83 -3.50 15.26
CA MET A 402 -42.94 -4.24 14.63
C MET A 402 -43.57 -5.29 15.54
N GLY A 403 -42.86 -5.71 16.58
CA GLY A 403 -43.13 -6.96 17.26
C GLY A 403 -42.61 -8.17 16.49
N ALA A 404 -42.75 -9.34 17.09
CA ALA A 404 -42.30 -10.60 16.50
C ALA A 404 -43.11 -11.00 15.26
N ASN A 405 -42.45 -11.41 14.18
CA ASN A 405 -43.12 -12.03 13.03
C ASN A 405 -43.80 -13.35 13.43
N GLU A 406 -43.14 -14.13 14.28
CA GLU A 406 -43.62 -15.41 14.77
C GLU A 406 -43.47 -15.51 16.29
N ARG A 407 -44.47 -16.11 16.94
CA ARG A 407 -44.51 -16.26 18.40
C ARG A 407 -44.64 -17.74 18.79
N ILE A 408 -43.58 -18.27 19.39
CA ILE A 408 -43.56 -19.62 19.97
C ILE A 408 -43.64 -19.48 21.48
N TYR A 409 -44.80 -19.77 22.08
CA TYR A 409 -44.93 -19.67 23.54
C TYR A 409 -44.03 -20.71 24.23
N GLY A 410 -43.27 -20.31 25.26
CA GLY A 410 -42.37 -21.20 25.99
C GLY A 410 -43.04 -22.45 26.57
N ARG A 411 -44.35 -22.39 26.87
CA ARG A 411 -45.13 -23.59 27.28
C ARG A 411 -45.19 -24.70 26.22
N LYS A 412 -45.02 -24.35 24.94
CA LYS A 412 -45.03 -25.29 23.81
C LYS A 412 -43.64 -25.86 23.48
N THR A 413 -42.58 -25.30 24.03
CA THR A 413 -41.22 -25.79 23.77
C THR A 413 -40.89 -26.96 24.69
N GLU A 414 -39.87 -27.74 24.36
CA GLU A 414 -39.23 -28.71 25.25
C GLU A 414 -37.95 -28.11 25.82
N TYR A 415 -37.48 -28.60 26.97
CA TYR A 415 -36.25 -28.14 27.62
C TYR A 415 -35.22 -29.27 27.63
N PHE A 416 -34.01 -28.95 27.20
CA PHE A 416 -32.86 -29.86 27.24
C PHE A 416 -31.68 -29.18 27.92
N GLU A 417 -30.84 -29.96 28.59
CA GLU A 417 -29.63 -29.49 29.25
C GLU A 417 -28.46 -30.41 28.89
N TYR A 418 -27.34 -29.81 28.53
CA TYR A 418 -26.12 -30.50 28.13
C TYR A 418 -24.94 -30.00 28.94
N GLU A 419 -24.10 -30.93 29.41
CA GLU A 419 -22.88 -30.61 30.18
C GLU A 419 -21.77 -29.97 29.34
N THR A 420 -21.89 -30.01 28.01
CA THR A 420 -20.90 -29.44 27.08
C THR A 420 -21.57 -28.76 25.91
N VAL A 421 -20.91 -27.74 25.37
CA VAL A 421 -21.38 -27.01 24.18
C VAL A 421 -20.95 -27.78 22.93
N SER A 422 -21.92 -28.30 22.16
CA SER A 422 -21.68 -28.93 20.86
C SER A 422 -21.23 -27.89 19.82
N ASN A 423 -20.66 -28.35 18.69
CA ASN A 423 -20.28 -27.44 17.60
C ASN A 423 -21.50 -26.70 17.03
N ASP A 424 -22.64 -27.36 16.92
CA ASP A 424 -23.85 -26.76 16.35
C ASP A 424 -24.41 -25.66 17.26
N ILE A 425 -24.50 -25.93 18.56
CA ILE A 425 -24.90 -24.94 19.57
C ILE A 425 -23.91 -23.77 19.62
N PHE A 426 -22.61 -24.05 19.52
CA PHE A 426 -21.58 -23.00 19.46
C PHE A 426 -21.82 -22.07 18.25
N ASN A 427 -22.06 -22.65 17.07
CA ASN A 427 -22.32 -21.89 15.86
C ASN A 427 -23.61 -21.07 15.99
N MET A 428 -24.69 -21.65 16.53
CA MET A 428 -25.94 -20.95 16.80
C MET A 428 -25.74 -19.77 17.76
N LEU A 429 -25.06 -19.98 18.90
CA LEU A 429 -24.76 -18.91 19.85
C LEU A 429 -23.96 -17.78 19.21
N SER A 430 -22.96 -18.10 18.39
CA SER A 430 -22.13 -17.10 17.69
C SER A 430 -22.94 -16.31 16.66
N ASN A 431 -23.83 -16.99 15.95
CA ASN A 431 -24.63 -16.42 14.86
C ASN A 431 -25.85 -15.65 15.38
N TRP A 432 -26.42 -16.02 16.51
CA TRP A 432 -27.65 -15.40 17.02
C TRP A 432 -27.37 -14.29 18.01
N HIS A 433 -26.29 -14.39 18.80
CA HIS A 433 -26.03 -13.42 19.86
C HIS A 433 -25.35 -12.16 19.30
N ILE A 434 -25.90 -10.98 19.64
CA ILE A 434 -25.38 -9.67 19.19
C ILE A 434 -23.93 -9.46 19.64
N LEU A 435 -23.62 -9.74 20.90
CA LEU A 435 -22.29 -9.48 21.49
C LEU A 435 -21.17 -10.48 21.13
N SER A 436 -21.34 -11.31 20.09
CA SER A 436 -20.45 -12.44 19.76
C SER A 436 -20.21 -13.40 20.94
N LEU A 437 -19.62 -14.56 20.67
CA LEU A 437 -19.18 -15.45 21.73
C LEU A 437 -17.91 -14.93 22.40
N PRO A 438 -17.77 -15.07 23.74
CA PRO A 438 -16.54 -14.73 24.44
C PRO A 438 -15.36 -15.54 23.88
N SER A 439 -14.23 -14.88 23.63
CA SER A 439 -13.00 -15.53 23.14
C SER A 439 -12.44 -16.60 24.09
N ASN A 440 -12.91 -16.62 25.34
CA ASN A 440 -12.54 -17.57 26.38
C ASN A 440 -13.60 -18.65 26.65
N LEU A 441 -14.60 -18.81 25.78
CA LEU A 441 -15.61 -19.86 25.95
C LEU A 441 -14.93 -21.23 25.99
N LYS A 442 -15.17 -21.98 27.06
CA LYS A 442 -14.74 -23.38 27.14
C LYS A 442 -15.89 -24.26 26.64
N ARG A 443 -15.58 -25.25 25.80
CA ARG A 443 -16.57 -26.26 25.39
C ARG A 443 -17.13 -27.10 26.54
N LYS A 444 -16.51 -27.02 27.73
CA LYS A 444 -16.95 -27.67 28.97
C LYS A 444 -18.03 -26.90 29.75
N ASN A 445 -18.52 -25.79 29.22
CA ASN A 445 -19.61 -25.04 29.85
C ASN A 445 -20.94 -25.78 29.66
N LYS A 446 -21.79 -25.74 30.69
CA LYS A 446 -23.16 -26.24 30.65
C LYS A 446 -24.05 -25.33 29.80
N VAL A 447 -24.98 -25.93 29.05
CA VAL A 447 -25.90 -25.21 28.16
C VAL A 447 -27.30 -25.78 28.26
N SER A 448 -28.28 -24.88 28.36
CA SER A 448 -29.70 -25.20 28.31
C SER A 448 -30.28 -24.77 26.97
N VAL A 449 -31.18 -25.57 26.42
CA VAL A 449 -31.78 -25.39 25.10
C VAL A 449 -33.29 -25.51 25.19
N LEU A 450 -34.00 -24.67 24.46
CA LEU A 450 -35.41 -24.85 24.16
C LEU A 450 -35.57 -25.33 22.73
N GLU A 451 -36.36 -26.39 22.53
CA GLU A 451 -36.72 -26.87 21.19
C GLU A 451 -38.23 -26.76 20.93
N PHE A 452 -38.61 -26.52 19.69
CA PHE A 452 -39.99 -26.56 19.21
C PHE A 452 -40.00 -27.32 17.88
N GLU A 453 -40.82 -28.38 17.78
CA GLU A 453 -40.87 -29.24 16.58
C GLU A 453 -39.49 -29.75 16.13
N SER A 454 -38.66 -30.16 17.10
CA SER A 454 -37.27 -30.61 16.90
C SER A 454 -36.29 -29.55 16.37
N GLU A 455 -36.67 -28.28 16.40
CA GLU A 455 -35.76 -27.16 16.12
C GLU A 455 -35.40 -26.38 17.38
N VAL A 456 -34.11 -26.03 17.52
CA VAL A 456 -33.65 -25.14 18.59
C VAL A 456 -34.21 -23.74 18.39
N VAL A 457 -34.86 -23.20 19.43
CA VAL A 457 -35.48 -21.87 19.43
C VAL A 457 -34.95 -20.94 20.53
N GLY A 458 -34.26 -21.48 21.54
CA GLY A 458 -33.65 -20.68 22.61
C GLY A 458 -32.47 -21.39 23.25
N ILE A 459 -31.46 -20.63 23.67
CA ILE A 459 -30.22 -21.15 24.25
C ILE A 459 -29.81 -20.28 25.44
N ALA A 460 -29.46 -20.91 26.57
CA ALA A 460 -28.83 -20.27 27.72
C ALA A 460 -27.50 -20.97 28.03
N LEU A 461 -26.43 -20.19 28.07
CA LEU A 461 -25.08 -20.65 28.38
C LEU A 461 -24.72 -20.30 29.83
N TRP A 462 -24.30 -21.29 30.59
CA TRP A 462 -23.99 -21.18 32.02
C TRP A 462 -22.49 -21.36 32.27
N GLU A 463 -21.94 -20.61 33.22
CA GLU A 463 -20.56 -20.76 33.65
C GLU A 463 -20.48 -20.71 35.18
N ASP A 464 -19.95 -21.79 35.78
CA ASP A 464 -19.73 -21.84 37.21
C ASP A 464 -18.69 -20.81 37.63
N SER A 465 -18.96 -20.15 38.77
CA SER A 465 -17.99 -19.25 39.38
C SER A 465 -16.74 -20.02 39.79
N LYS A 466 -15.57 -19.50 39.43
CA LYS A 466 -14.29 -20.07 39.84
C LYS A 466 -14.04 -20.01 41.36
N LYS A 467 -14.82 -19.20 42.08
CA LYS A 467 -14.62 -18.95 43.51
C LYS A 467 -15.50 -19.84 44.39
N GLU A 468 -16.74 -20.09 43.97
CA GLU A 468 -17.76 -20.77 44.77
C GLU A 468 -18.68 -21.59 43.86
N ASN A 469 -18.84 -22.88 44.17
CA ASN A 469 -19.61 -23.82 43.33
C ASN A 469 -21.12 -23.55 43.31
N ASN A 470 -21.63 -22.71 44.21
CA ASN A 470 -23.06 -22.42 44.33
C ASN A 470 -23.45 -21.11 43.61
N ILE A 471 -22.49 -20.47 42.93
CA ILE A 471 -22.69 -19.23 42.19
C ILE A 471 -22.47 -19.50 40.69
N VAL A 472 -23.47 -19.18 39.88
CA VAL A 472 -23.44 -19.40 38.42
C VAL A 472 -23.61 -18.09 37.68
N GLU A 473 -22.84 -17.90 36.61
CA GLU A 473 -23.04 -16.84 35.63
C GLU A 473 -23.97 -17.33 34.50
N LEU A 474 -25.11 -16.68 34.28
CA LEU A 474 -25.81 -16.78 33.00
C LEU A 474 -25.06 -15.92 31.98
N LYS A 475 -24.15 -16.57 31.25
CA LYS A 475 -23.17 -15.89 30.42
C LYS A 475 -23.77 -15.36 29.12
N ARG A 476 -24.68 -16.12 28.50
CA ARG A 476 -25.39 -15.72 27.28
C ARG A 476 -26.79 -16.31 27.32
N MET A 477 -27.78 -15.54 26.90
CA MET A 477 -29.14 -16.02 26.64
C MET A 477 -29.58 -15.45 25.30
N VAL A 478 -29.99 -16.31 24.38
CA VAL A 478 -30.36 -15.90 23.02
C VAL A 478 -31.50 -16.77 22.49
N PHE A 479 -32.31 -16.19 21.62
CA PHE A 479 -33.39 -16.88 20.93
C PHE A 479 -33.14 -16.84 19.43
N LYS A 480 -33.73 -17.79 18.70
CA LYS A 480 -33.57 -17.89 17.24
C LYS A 480 -33.99 -16.56 16.59
N PRO A 481 -33.18 -16.01 15.65
CA PRO A 481 -33.52 -14.84 14.86
C PRO A 481 -34.91 -14.94 14.22
N GLY A 482 -35.60 -13.81 14.12
CA GLY A 482 -36.94 -13.69 13.50
C GLY A 482 -38.13 -14.17 14.34
N ILE A 483 -37.91 -14.86 15.48
CA ILE A 483 -38.98 -15.34 16.36
C ILE A 483 -38.89 -14.71 17.75
N VAL A 484 -40.02 -14.65 18.46
CA VAL A 484 -40.02 -14.37 19.90
C VAL A 484 -40.57 -15.57 20.64
N VAL A 485 -39.96 -15.88 21.79
CA VAL A 485 -40.36 -16.98 22.65
C VAL A 485 -40.90 -16.45 23.98
N PRO A 486 -42.16 -15.95 24.05
CA PRO A 486 -42.73 -15.46 25.30
C PRO A 486 -42.71 -16.53 26.39
N GLY A 487 -42.15 -16.22 27.56
CA GLY A 487 -41.94 -17.19 28.65
C GLY A 487 -40.74 -18.11 28.46
N GLY A 488 -40.04 -18.04 27.33
CA GLY A 488 -38.79 -18.78 27.07
C GLY A 488 -37.68 -18.47 28.08
N PRO A 489 -37.36 -17.18 28.36
CA PRO A 489 -36.34 -16.83 29.36
C PRO A 489 -36.63 -17.43 30.74
N SER A 490 -37.89 -17.31 31.21
CA SER A 490 -38.32 -17.87 32.49
C SER A 490 -38.23 -19.39 32.50
N LYS A 491 -38.60 -20.07 31.41
CA LYS A 491 -38.51 -21.53 31.31
C LYS A 491 -37.08 -22.04 31.31
N LEU A 492 -36.15 -21.38 30.62
CA LEU A 492 -34.73 -21.71 30.66
C LEU A 492 -34.19 -21.61 32.09
N LEU A 493 -34.48 -20.50 32.76
CA LEU A 493 -34.05 -20.23 34.12
C LEU A 493 -34.63 -21.21 35.15
N SER A 494 -35.95 -21.40 35.15
CA SER A 494 -36.63 -22.22 36.17
C SER A 494 -36.25 -23.70 36.06
N ASN A 495 -36.07 -24.24 34.85
CA ASN A 495 -35.65 -25.62 34.67
C ASN A 495 -34.17 -25.81 35.01
N TYR A 496 -33.32 -24.82 34.70
CA TYR A 496 -31.92 -24.84 35.12
C TYR A 496 -31.80 -24.91 36.64
N ILE A 497 -32.50 -24.03 37.37
CA ILE A 497 -32.53 -24.03 38.84
C ILE A 497 -33.04 -25.38 39.37
N LYS A 498 -34.13 -25.91 38.81
CA LYS A 498 -34.70 -27.20 39.22
C LYS A 498 -33.72 -28.37 39.06
N ASN A 499 -32.94 -28.36 37.99
CA ASN A 499 -31.95 -29.41 37.72
C ASN A 499 -30.65 -29.24 38.50
N ASN A 500 -30.39 -28.06 39.07
CA ASN A 500 -29.14 -27.71 39.75
C ASN A 500 -29.47 -27.13 41.14
N PRO A 501 -29.95 -27.95 42.09
CA PRO A 501 -30.48 -27.50 43.39
C PRO A 501 -29.42 -26.87 44.32
N ASP A 502 -28.13 -27.10 44.05
CA ASP A 502 -27.03 -26.51 44.81
C ASP A 502 -26.77 -25.03 44.46
N VAL A 503 -27.36 -24.54 43.37
CA VAL A 503 -27.19 -23.15 42.92
C VAL A 503 -27.97 -22.22 43.84
N LYS A 504 -27.25 -21.34 44.54
CA LYS A 504 -27.83 -20.34 45.46
C LYS A 504 -27.97 -18.97 44.81
N THR A 505 -27.05 -18.64 43.92
CA THR A 505 -27.01 -17.31 43.29
C THR A 505 -26.71 -17.45 41.80
N ILE A 506 -27.53 -16.79 40.99
CA ILE A 506 -27.28 -16.64 39.56
C ILE A 506 -27.06 -15.17 39.28
N TYR A 507 -26.00 -14.82 38.54
CA TYR A 507 -25.79 -13.45 38.10
C TYR A 507 -25.59 -13.37 36.58
N THR A 508 -25.82 -12.21 36.01
CA THR A 508 -25.63 -11.94 34.58
C THR A 508 -25.35 -10.48 34.33
N PHE A 509 -24.87 -10.15 33.14
CA PHE A 509 -24.58 -8.78 32.74
C PHE A 509 -25.40 -8.40 31.50
N SER A 510 -26.01 -7.21 31.52
CA SER A 510 -26.57 -6.59 30.32
C SER A 510 -25.67 -5.44 29.86
N ASP A 511 -25.47 -5.35 28.55
CA ASP A 511 -24.75 -4.25 27.91
C ASP A 511 -25.70 -3.05 27.75
N CYS A 512 -25.37 -1.91 28.36
CA CYS A 512 -26.22 -0.72 28.35
C CYS A 512 -26.29 -0.08 26.95
N ASP A 513 -25.38 -0.44 26.03
CA ASP A 513 -25.47 -0.01 24.63
C ASP A 513 -26.71 -0.60 23.95
N LEU A 514 -27.19 -1.77 24.38
CA LEU A 514 -28.27 -2.51 23.72
C LEU A 514 -29.61 -2.43 24.48
N GLY A 515 -29.68 -1.59 25.51
CA GLY A 515 -30.90 -1.32 26.28
C GLY A 515 -30.77 -1.60 27.78
N HIS A 516 -31.91 -1.55 28.48
CA HIS A 516 -31.94 -1.48 29.95
C HIS A 516 -31.86 -2.82 30.68
N GLY A 517 -31.76 -3.95 29.97
CA GLY A 517 -31.73 -5.28 30.59
C GLY A 517 -33.08 -5.77 31.17
N ASN A 518 -34.20 -5.18 30.75
CA ASN A 518 -35.54 -5.40 31.31
C ASN A 518 -35.99 -6.89 31.31
N VAL A 519 -35.46 -7.72 30.41
CA VAL A 519 -35.73 -9.17 30.40
C VAL A 519 -35.36 -9.84 31.72
N TYR A 520 -34.26 -9.42 32.36
CA TYR A 520 -33.77 -10.00 33.61
C TYR A 520 -34.65 -9.61 34.79
N ASN A 521 -35.04 -8.33 34.86
CA ASN A 521 -36.00 -7.85 35.85
C ASN A 521 -37.33 -8.63 35.80
N LYS A 522 -37.85 -8.86 34.58
CA LYS A 522 -39.10 -9.62 34.36
C LYS A 522 -39.04 -11.09 34.78
N ILE A 523 -37.86 -11.68 34.88
CA ILE A 523 -37.66 -13.07 35.31
C ILE A 523 -37.06 -13.18 36.72
N GLY A 524 -37.19 -12.12 37.52
CA GLY A 524 -36.89 -12.15 38.96
C GLY A 524 -35.49 -11.68 39.35
N PHE A 525 -34.63 -11.27 38.41
CA PHE A 525 -33.33 -10.71 38.78
C PHE A 525 -33.45 -9.28 39.30
N GLU A 526 -32.63 -8.97 40.30
CA GLU A 526 -32.46 -7.63 40.86
C GLU A 526 -31.20 -6.97 40.30
N LEU A 527 -31.29 -5.67 39.99
CA LEU A 527 -30.13 -4.87 39.61
C LEU A 527 -29.25 -4.63 40.83
N THR A 528 -28.01 -5.13 40.83
CA THR A 528 -27.11 -5.04 42.00
C THR A 528 -25.93 -4.11 41.79
N GLU A 529 -25.43 -3.97 40.56
CA GLU A 529 -24.29 -3.10 40.26
C GLU A 529 -24.47 -2.43 38.89
N GLU A 530 -24.00 -1.19 38.77
CA GLU A 530 -23.84 -0.49 37.51
C GLU A 530 -22.36 -0.16 37.30
N SER A 531 -21.84 -0.52 36.13
CA SER A 531 -20.44 -0.24 35.81
C SER A 531 -20.27 1.20 35.36
N ARG A 532 -19.03 1.70 35.51
CA ARG A 532 -18.61 2.90 34.79
C ARG A 532 -18.54 2.61 33.28
N PRO A 533 -18.60 3.65 32.43
CA PRO A 533 -18.32 3.52 31.00
C PRO A 533 -16.99 2.81 30.77
N THR A 534 -16.99 1.81 29.91
CA THR A 534 -15.79 1.06 29.55
C THR A 534 -15.15 1.69 28.33
N LEU A 535 -13.82 1.75 28.37
CA LEU A 535 -13.05 2.26 27.25
C LEU A 535 -12.88 1.17 26.19
N ASN A 536 -13.12 1.55 24.94
CA ASN A 536 -12.97 0.72 23.76
C ASN A 536 -12.06 1.42 22.76
N TYR A 537 -11.35 0.65 21.94
CA TYR A 537 -10.46 1.16 20.90
C TYR A 537 -10.91 0.60 19.56
N TYR A 538 -11.19 1.46 18.60
CA TYR A 538 -11.65 1.03 17.28
C TYR A 538 -10.81 1.67 16.17
N ASN A 539 -10.32 0.84 15.24
CA ASN A 539 -9.68 1.30 14.02
C ASN A 539 -10.68 1.18 12.87
N ILE A 540 -11.05 2.32 12.27
CA ILE A 540 -12.06 2.42 11.22
C ILE A 540 -11.57 1.83 9.89
N GLU A 541 -10.30 2.03 9.55
CA GLU A 541 -9.72 1.58 8.27
C GLU A 541 -9.63 0.04 8.18
N HIS A 542 -9.36 -0.61 9.31
CA HIS A 542 -9.18 -2.05 9.40
C HIS A 542 -10.31 -2.77 10.14
N GLU A 543 -11.41 -2.06 10.43
CA GLU A 543 -12.61 -2.56 11.13
C GLU A 543 -12.29 -3.40 12.37
N LYS A 544 -11.30 -2.96 13.16
CA LYS A 544 -10.78 -3.73 14.28
C LYS A 544 -11.16 -3.11 15.62
N HIS A 545 -11.84 -3.91 16.44
CA HIS A 545 -12.24 -3.56 17.81
C HIS A 545 -11.32 -4.19 18.85
N ILE A 546 -10.90 -3.39 19.83
CA ILE A 546 -10.13 -3.83 20.99
C ILE A 546 -10.80 -3.28 22.26
N LYS A 547 -11.32 -4.18 23.10
CA LYS A 547 -11.80 -3.82 24.44
C LYS A 547 -10.62 -3.46 25.35
N HIS A 548 -10.75 -2.45 26.20
CA HIS A 548 -9.68 -2.06 27.14
C HIS A 548 -9.25 -3.23 28.05
N LEU A 549 -10.19 -4.05 28.53
CA LEU A 549 -9.84 -5.21 29.37
C LEU A 549 -8.97 -6.23 28.62
N SER A 550 -9.20 -6.42 27.31
CA SER A 550 -8.36 -7.27 26.48
C SER A 550 -6.97 -6.67 26.31
N LEU A 551 -6.89 -5.35 26.10
CA LEU A 551 -5.62 -4.62 25.99
C LEU A 551 -4.77 -4.75 27.27
N VAL A 552 -5.40 -4.61 28.44
CA VAL A 552 -4.72 -4.78 29.73
C VAL A 552 -4.26 -6.23 29.96
N ARG A 553 -5.10 -7.23 29.63
CA ARG A 553 -4.79 -8.64 29.89
C ARG A 553 -3.81 -9.27 28.91
N GLN A 554 -3.85 -8.85 27.65
CA GLN A 554 -3.09 -9.50 26.57
C GLN A 554 -1.89 -8.67 26.09
N GLY A 555 -1.93 -7.35 26.27
CA GLY A 555 -0.96 -6.41 25.72
C GLY A 555 -1.19 -6.08 24.25
N ALA A 556 -0.67 -4.94 23.80
CA ALA A 556 -0.80 -4.46 22.43
C ALA A 556 -0.10 -5.41 21.44
N ASP A 557 1.10 -5.91 21.78
CA ASP A 557 1.88 -6.83 20.93
C ASP A 557 1.09 -8.06 20.51
N ARG A 558 0.34 -8.66 21.43
CA ARG A 558 -0.45 -9.86 21.13
C ARG A 558 -1.69 -9.53 20.28
N LEU A 559 -2.35 -8.43 20.58
CA LEU A 559 -3.58 -8.01 19.90
C LEU A 559 -3.30 -7.49 18.48
N LEU A 560 -2.14 -6.89 18.26
CA LEU A 560 -1.71 -6.30 16.99
C LEU A 560 -0.74 -7.19 16.21
N LYS A 561 -0.44 -8.41 16.67
CA LYS A 561 0.48 -9.35 16.00
C LYS A 561 0.26 -9.51 14.49
N ASN A 562 -1.00 -9.52 14.04
CA ASN A 562 -1.38 -9.67 12.64
C ASN A 562 -1.91 -8.36 12.02
N PHE A 563 -1.66 -7.22 12.67
CA PHE A 563 -2.09 -5.91 12.18
C PHE A 563 -1.07 -5.39 11.15
N PRO A 564 -1.51 -4.71 10.07
CA PRO A 564 -0.60 -4.25 9.02
C PRO A 564 0.56 -3.40 9.54
N ASN A 565 1.79 -3.74 9.13
CA ASN A 565 3.03 -3.06 9.51
C ASN A 565 3.29 -2.98 11.03
N TYR A 566 2.72 -3.89 11.82
CA TYR A 566 2.97 -3.91 13.26
C TYR A 566 4.35 -4.46 13.60
N GLU A 567 5.14 -3.69 14.35
CA GLU A 567 6.40 -4.14 14.94
C GLU A 567 6.25 -4.30 16.46
N PRO A 568 6.54 -5.48 17.04
CA PRO A 568 6.45 -5.70 18.47
C PRO A 568 7.38 -4.79 19.27
N VAL A 569 6.86 -4.15 20.31
CA VAL A 569 7.58 -3.17 21.13
C VAL A 569 8.19 -3.80 22.37
N GLY A 570 7.53 -4.80 22.97
CA GLY A 570 7.95 -5.42 24.22
C GLY A 570 7.46 -4.69 25.47
N ILE A 571 8.04 -5.02 26.64
CA ILE A 571 7.62 -4.51 27.96
C ILE A 571 8.84 -3.88 28.65
N GLY A 572 8.70 -2.63 29.12
CA GLY A 572 9.78 -1.90 29.79
C GLY A 572 9.34 -0.52 30.30
N GLU A 573 10.06 0.01 31.28
CA GLU A 573 9.71 1.26 32.00
C GLU A 573 9.85 2.54 31.13
N HIS A 574 10.62 2.45 30.03
CA HIS A 574 10.82 3.54 29.07
C HIS A 574 10.14 3.28 27.71
N LEU A 575 9.27 2.28 27.65
CA LEU A 575 8.53 1.93 26.43
C LEU A 575 7.11 2.53 26.47
N PRO A 576 6.50 2.82 25.31
CA PRO A 576 5.14 3.32 25.26
C PRO A 576 4.17 2.33 25.91
N SER A 577 3.17 2.86 26.60
CA SER A 577 2.09 2.08 27.17
C SER A 577 1.29 1.36 26.07
N ASN A 578 0.61 0.27 26.45
CA ASN A 578 -0.29 -0.45 25.53
C ASN A 578 -1.31 0.47 24.85
N ARG A 579 -1.75 1.52 25.55
CA ARG A 579 -2.66 2.55 25.00
C ARG A 579 -1.99 3.38 23.92
N GLU A 580 -0.80 3.91 24.20
CA GLU A 580 -0.04 4.70 23.24
C GLU A 580 0.30 3.90 21.98
N ILE A 581 0.62 2.61 22.16
CA ILE A 581 0.84 1.68 21.04
C ILE A 581 -0.43 1.56 20.19
N VAL A 582 -1.58 1.17 20.74
CA VAL A 582 -2.78 1.00 19.89
C VAL A 582 -3.19 2.32 19.22
N GLU A 583 -3.10 3.44 19.93
CA GLU A 583 -3.43 4.75 19.36
C GLU A 583 -2.46 5.18 18.24
N SER A 584 -1.17 4.78 18.30
CA SER A 584 -0.21 5.07 17.22
C SER A 584 -0.53 4.31 15.93
N TYR A 585 -1.26 3.19 16.04
CA TYR A 585 -1.78 2.42 14.90
C TYR A 585 -3.20 2.83 14.51
N GLY A 586 -3.61 4.06 14.84
CA GLY A 586 -4.86 4.66 14.36
C GLY A 586 -6.13 4.19 15.07
N PHE A 587 -6.01 3.48 16.20
CA PHE A 587 -7.18 3.14 17.01
C PHE A 587 -7.65 4.37 17.80
N LEU A 588 -8.94 4.66 17.71
CA LEU A 588 -9.56 5.78 18.42
C LEU A 588 -10.23 5.28 19.72
N PRO A 589 -9.99 5.96 20.86
CA PRO A 589 -10.59 5.59 22.14
C PRO A 589 -12.03 6.11 22.25
N VAL A 590 -13.01 5.23 22.46
CA VAL A 590 -14.44 5.55 22.62
C VAL A 590 -14.94 4.93 23.94
N TYR A 591 -15.72 5.68 24.72
CA TYR A 591 -16.37 5.16 25.93
C TYR A 591 -17.78 4.68 25.61
N ASP A 592 -18.14 3.48 26.04
CA ASP A 592 -19.49 2.91 25.87
C ASP A 592 -20.47 3.37 26.98
N CYS A 593 -21.68 2.81 27.00
CA CYS A 593 -22.67 3.08 28.06
C CYS A 593 -22.43 2.28 29.34
N GLY A 594 -21.44 1.38 29.38
CA GLY A 594 -21.18 0.48 30.49
C GLY A 594 -22.10 -0.74 30.52
N TYR A 595 -22.12 -1.42 31.67
CA TYR A 595 -22.81 -2.68 31.90
C TYR A 595 -23.61 -2.62 33.20
N ARG A 596 -24.68 -3.41 33.27
CA ARG A 596 -25.43 -3.66 34.50
C ARG A 596 -25.26 -5.10 34.93
N LYS A 597 -25.08 -5.32 36.23
CA LYS A 597 -25.06 -6.64 36.84
C LYS A 597 -26.40 -6.92 37.49
N TRP A 598 -26.98 -8.05 37.10
CA TRP A 598 -28.25 -8.55 37.59
C TRP A 598 -27.98 -9.80 38.43
N THR A 599 -28.61 -9.91 39.59
CA THR A 599 -28.45 -11.05 40.50
C THR A 599 -29.81 -11.62 40.90
N LEU A 600 -29.92 -12.94 40.91
CA LEU A 600 -31.06 -13.70 41.41
C LEU A 600 -30.58 -14.58 42.57
N ASN A 601 -31.25 -14.47 43.71
CA ASN A 601 -31.02 -15.33 44.87
C ASN A 601 -32.09 -16.42 44.88
N VAL A 602 -31.68 -17.67 44.72
CA VAL A 602 -32.57 -18.83 44.58
C VAL A 602 -33.21 -19.23 45.92
N GLU A 603 -32.55 -18.94 47.04
CA GLU A 603 -33.00 -19.33 48.39
C GLU A 603 -34.25 -18.58 48.91
N GLN A 604 -34.80 -17.60 48.18
CA GLN A 604 -35.92 -16.76 48.65
C GLN A 604 -37.31 -17.13 48.10
N GLU A 605 -37.44 -18.14 47.24
CA GLU A 605 -38.75 -18.48 46.61
C GLU A 605 -39.52 -19.64 47.26
N ASN A 606 -38.91 -20.42 48.17
CA ASN A 606 -39.61 -21.55 48.79
C ASN A 606 -40.62 -21.16 49.89
N ASP A 607 -40.60 -19.93 50.39
CA ASP A 607 -41.50 -19.48 51.48
C ASP A 607 -42.77 -18.73 50.99
N LYS A 608 -43.03 -18.69 49.67
CA LYS A 608 -44.20 -17.96 49.12
C LYS A 608 -45.35 -18.82 48.60
N TYR A 609 -45.26 -20.15 48.69
CA TYR A 609 -46.31 -21.08 48.27
C TYR A 609 -46.51 -22.27 49.21
N GLU A 610 -46.27 -22.12 50.51
CA GLU A 610 -46.86 -23.01 51.54
C GLU A 610 -48.19 -22.47 52.07
#